data_AF-A0A1F7CWR5-F1
#
_entry.id   AF-A0A1F7CWR5-F1
#
_cell.length_a   1.000
_cell.length_b   1.000
_cell.length_c   1.000
_cell.angle_alpha   90.00
_cell.angle_beta   90.00
_cell.angle_gamma   90.00
#
_symmetry.space_group_name_H-M   'P 1'
#
loop_
_entity.id
_entity.type
_entity.pdbx_description
1 polymer ?
#
loop_
_entity_poly.entity_id
_entity_poly.type
_entity_poly.pdbx_seq_one_letter_code
_entity_poly.pdbx_strand_id
1 'polypeptide(L)'
;MKRLIALFGFLSVTCSIALPAVAATGEVLGVGVPLTPIIRGPDDIAVGRTLVLDASASVGVGEDVSYRWYRDSLPQPISRTVEAVYTPEEPGVTSIRLVVSTTIDGEEVEAEVEKQITVYERKIVLIADSSIPTEKLQIHQQTAAEEGVFLRVLQPVITGAPLGTEEALVKLIQEQSSALNGASAIVLWTEGITGLQAFMRAIEQDTERMQSMKNQSIVLISDRNLKVLGRTARGPFSVLGPRQILITRRVAMNPLISSATVEQFVEELDKRDTDYLIVDKSTTGIRPWNLLSSLVNYMLTHGVSSQTVILLLMLPVIAMILAFLKQVIGITTFGLYTPSVVALSFLALGWPIGLAFLLFIIITGYATRAFMRRWRLLYIPKVAIVITVVSITLLLLLGLGTLFHIILARDTIFVLLIMSTLSESFLNVKTEEGLYSAILGTGETILAALLCVFIVQWPWLQSFALAYPELILFTIAADAILGRWTGLRLVEYFRFREVFKHLQEE
;
A
#
# COMPACT_ATOMS: atom_id res chain seq x y z
N MET A 1 -2.60 -65.12 -10.08
CA MET A 1 -1.82 -63.93 -9.63
C MET A 1 -2.57 -63.22 -8.51
N LYS A 2 -2.50 -63.78 -7.30
CA LYS A 2 -3.02 -63.20 -6.05
C LYS A 2 -1.86 -63.25 -5.06
N ARG A 3 -0.97 -62.26 -5.12
CA ARG A 3 0.14 -61.95 -4.18
C ARG A 3 1.00 -60.84 -4.80
N LEU A 4 0.47 -59.63 -4.88
CA LEU A 4 1.31 -58.43 -5.06
C LEU A 4 0.60 -57.09 -4.71
N ILE A 5 -0.59 -57.12 -4.08
CA ILE A 5 -1.40 -55.91 -3.81
C ILE A 5 -1.52 -55.62 -2.30
N ALA A 6 -0.85 -56.39 -1.43
CA ALA A 6 -1.01 -56.28 0.03
C ALA A 6 0.18 -55.64 0.77
N LEU A 7 0.99 -54.79 0.13
CA LEU A 7 2.23 -54.30 0.75
C LEU A 7 2.50 -52.77 0.69
N PHE A 8 1.52 -51.93 0.35
CA PHE A 8 1.74 -50.46 0.31
C PHE A 8 0.63 -49.62 0.93
N GLY A 9 -0.08 -50.17 1.91
CA GLY A 9 -1.10 -49.44 2.64
C GLY A 9 -1.17 -49.91 4.08
N PHE A 10 -0.18 -49.52 4.90
CA PHE A 10 -0.26 -49.35 6.35
C PHE A 10 1.14 -49.09 6.92
N LEU A 11 1.66 -47.85 6.82
CA LEU A 11 2.75 -47.40 7.69
C LEU A 11 2.84 -45.87 7.69
N SER A 12 1.89 -45.23 8.37
CA SER A 12 2.07 -43.89 8.92
C SER A 12 1.51 -43.89 10.34
N VAL A 13 2.04 -44.79 11.16
CA VAL A 13 1.99 -44.64 12.62
C VAL A 13 3.07 -43.60 12.92
N THR A 14 2.64 -42.36 13.13
CA THR A 14 3.43 -41.33 13.78
C THR A 14 3.88 -41.89 15.13
N CYS A 15 5.13 -42.32 15.18
CA CYS A 15 5.84 -42.59 16.40
C CYS A 15 6.01 -41.25 17.12
N SER A 16 5.05 -40.92 17.98
CA SER A 16 5.25 -39.93 19.03
C SER A 16 6.30 -40.49 19.97
N ILE A 17 7.57 -40.19 19.68
CA ILE A 17 8.64 -40.32 20.66
C ILE A 17 8.32 -39.27 21.72
N ALA A 18 7.63 -39.72 22.77
CA ALA A 18 7.58 -39.02 24.03
C ALA A 18 9.02 -38.93 24.53
N LEU A 19 9.66 -37.79 24.29
CA LEU A 19 10.83 -37.39 25.06
C LEU A 19 10.39 -37.42 26.52
N PRO A 20 11.05 -38.19 27.40
CA PRO A 20 10.77 -38.08 28.82
C PRO A 20 11.05 -36.62 29.20
N ALA A 21 10.02 -35.97 29.73
CA ALA A 21 10.20 -34.74 30.47
C ALA A 21 11.15 -35.08 31.62
N VAL A 22 12.44 -34.88 31.40
CA VAL A 22 13.40 -34.72 32.47
C VAL A 22 12.89 -33.49 33.21
N ALA A 23 12.25 -33.73 34.35
CA ALA A 23 12.07 -32.71 35.36
C ALA A 23 13.47 -32.26 35.74
N ALA A 24 13.96 -31.24 35.04
CA ALA A 24 15.08 -30.47 35.47
C ALA A 24 14.59 -29.74 36.73
N THR A 25 14.75 -30.40 37.89
CA THR A 25 15.06 -29.73 39.14
C THR A 25 16.45 -29.10 38.97
N GLY A 26 16.54 -28.12 38.07
CA GLY A 26 17.52 -27.07 38.17
C GLY A 26 16.91 -26.09 39.14
N GLU A 27 17.53 -25.94 40.31
CA GLU A 27 17.43 -24.70 41.05
C GLU A 27 17.72 -23.58 40.05
N VAL A 28 16.67 -22.91 39.59
CA VAL A 28 16.80 -21.62 38.94
C VAL A 28 17.27 -20.70 40.06
N LEU A 29 18.59 -20.55 40.18
CA LEU A 29 19.18 -19.41 40.87
C LEU A 29 18.45 -18.18 40.33
N GLY A 30 17.69 -17.53 41.20
CA GLY A 30 16.92 -16.34 40.89
C GLY A 30 17.86 -15.27 40.37
N VAL A 31 17.94 -15.13 39.05
CA VAL A 31 18.40 -13.89 38.46
C VAL A 31 17.22 -12.94 38.58
N GLY A 32 17.21 -12.14 39.65
CA GLY A 32 16.20 -11.10 39.85
C GLY A 32 16.05 -10.26 38.58
N VAL A 33 14.81 -10.07 38.13
CA VAL A 33 14.54 -9.19 37.00
C VAL A 33 14.97 -7.77 37.41
N PRO A 34 15.88 -7.09 36.67
CA PRO A 34 16.37 -5.79 37.08
C PRO A 34 15.22 -4.77 37.13
N LEU A 35 15.26 -3.88 38.13
CA LEU A 35 14.29 -2.80 38.27
C LEU A 35 14.31 -1.92 37.02
N THR A 36 13.17 -1.86 36.32
CA THR A 36 13.00 -1.08 35.09
C THR A 36 11.76 -0.19 35.21
N PRO A 37 11.92 1.11 35.55
CA PRO A 37 10.82 2.07 35.62
C PRO A 37 10.19 2.32 34.25
N ILE A 38 8.86 2.38 34.18
CA ILE A 38 8.13 2.66 32.93
C ILE A 38 7.08 3.75 33.19
N ILE A 39 7.15 4.85 32.43
CA ILE A 39 6.12 5.90 32.43
C ILE A 39 5.12 5.64 31.31
N ARG A 40 3.86 5.36 31.65
CA ARG A 40 2.73 5.37 30.73
C ARG A 40 1.99 6.71 30.78
N GLY A 41 1.43 7.11 29.64
CA GLY A 41 0.68 8.35 29.51
C GLY A 41 0.89 9.02 28.14
N PRO A 42 0.19 10.12 27.85
CA PRO A 42 0.33 10.84 26.58
C PRO A 42 1.73 11.43 26.41
N ASP A 43 2.18 11.55 25.16
CA ASP A 43 3.46 12.21 24.80
C ASP A 43 3.28 13.72 24.56
N ASP A 44 2.03 14.16 24.39
CA ASP A 44 1.68 15.55 24.11
C ASP A 44 0.34 15.93 24.73
N ILE A 45 0.19 17.20 25.12
CA ILE A 45 -1.05 17.73 25.71
C ILE A 45 -1.29 19.20 25.36
N ALA A 46 -2.56 19.59 25.27
CA ALA A 46 -2.94 20.98 25.13
C ALA A 46 -2.72 21.77 26.43
N VAL A 47 -2.30 23.03 26.33
CA VAL A 47 -2.21 23.96 27.48
C VAL A 47 -3.52 23.97 28.26
N GLY A 48 -3.44 23.93 29.60
CA GLY A 48 -4.60 23.96 30.49
C GLY A 48 -5.40 22.64 30.57
N ARG A 49 -4.96 21.57 29.89
CA ARG A 49 -5.53 20.23 30.05
C ARG A 49 -4.69 19.41 31.03
N THR A 50 -5.36 18.61 31.85
CA THR A 50 -4.71 17.72 32.81
C THR A 50 -4.31 16.40 32.15
N LEU A 51 -3.03 16.01 32.28
CA LEU A 51 -2.56 14.66 31.95
C LEU A 51 -2.36 13.83 33.21
N VAL A 52 -2.51 12.52 33.04
CA VAL A 52 -2.21 11.52 34.06
C VAL A 52 -1.09 10.62 33.51
N LEU A 53 -0.04 10.47 34.31
CA LEU A 53 1.06 9.55 34.08
C LEU A 53 0.98 8.41 35.08
N ASP A 54 1.32 7.21 34.63
CA ASP A 54 1.19 5.99 35.42
C ASP A 54 2.51 5.20 35.40
N ALA A 55 2.99 4.82 36.58
CA ALA A 55 4.19 4.00 36.77
C ALA A 55 3.89 2.51 37.01
N SER A 56 2.62 2.08 37.02
CA SER A 56 2.19 0.72 37.35
C SER A 56 2.80 -0.37 36.46
N ALA A 57 3.26 0.00 35.27
CA ALA A 57 3.86 -0.91 34.31
C ALA A 57 5.35 -1.21 34.57
N SER A 58 5.96 -0.60 35.59
CA SER A 58 7.36 -0.82 35.96
C SER A 58 7.61 -2.29 36.34
N VAL A 59 8.75 -2.84 35.93
CA VAL A 59 9.09 -4.27 36.08
C VAL A 59 10.26 -4.44 37.04
N GLY A 60 10.40 -5.60 37.70
CA GLY A 60 11.49 -5.87 38.64
C GLY A 60 11.29 -5.14 39.98
N VAL A 61 10.04 -4.98 40.38
CA VAL A 61 9.64 -4.28 41.61
C VAL A 61 9.61 -5.29 42.77
N GLY A 62 10.33 -5.00 43.85
CA GLY A 62 10.44 -5.83 45.05
C GLY A 62 9.51 -5.39 46.19
N GLU A 63 9.98 -5.48 47.43
CA GLU A 63 9.24 -5.02 48.62
C GLU A 63 9.45 -3.49 48.85
N ASP A 64 8.55 -2.86 49.60
CA ASP A 64 8.62 -1.44 50.01
C ASP A 64 8.89 -0.43 48.88
N VAL A 65 8.01 -0.43 47.88
CA VAL A 65 8.16 0.41 46.68
C VAL A 65 7.77 1.86 46.96
N SER A 66 8.63 2.79 46.56
CA SER A 66 8.33 4.23 46.55
C SER A 66 8.50 4.83 45.16
N TYR A 67 7.57 5.71 44.80
CA TYR A 67 7.57 6.43 43.53
C TYR A 67 7.81 7.91 43.80
N ARG A 68 8.70 8.55 43.04
CA ARG A 68 8.95 9.99 43.08
C ARG A 68 8.97 10.55 41.67
N TRP A 69 8.07 11.48 41.40
CA TRP A 69 7.95 12.14 40.10
C TRP A 69 8.53 13.54 40.19
N TYR A 70 9.43 13.92 39.28
CA TYR A 70 10.00 15.26 39.18
C TYR A 70 9.63 15.88 37.84
N ARG A 71 9.49 17.20 37.82
CA ARG A 71 9.27 17.98 36.61
C ARG A 71 10.50 18.83 36.33
N ASP A 72 11.00 18.75 35.11
CA ASP A 72 12.19 19.45 34.64
C ASP A 72 13.35 19.28 35.64
N SER A 73 14.06 20.35 35.93
CA SER A 73 15.11 20.41 36.95
C SER A 73 14.62 20.80 38.34
N LEU A 74 13.30 20.70 38.62
CA LEU A 74 12.78 21.06 39.94
C LEU A 74 13.20 20.04 41.00
N PRO A 75 13.72 20.48 42.16
CA PRO A 75 14.22 19.59 43.19
C PRO A 75 13.11 18.91 44.01
N GLN A 76 11.87 19.40 43.94
CA GLN A 76 10.75 18.84 44.68
C GLN A 76 9.92 17.90 43.80
N PRO A 77 9.50 16.73 44.33
CA PRO A 77 8.66 15.83 43.57
C PRO A 77 7.23 16.36 43.44
N ILE A 78 6.67 16.30 42.23
CA ILE A 78 5.28 16.68 41.91
C ILE A 78 4.26 15.63 42.39
N SER A 79 4.70 14.38 42.56
CA SER A 79 3.87 13.28 43.07
C SER A 79 4.74 12.23 43.75
N ARG A 80 4.17 11.54 44.74
CA ARG A 80 4.77 10.38 45.42
C ARG A 80 3.96 9.09 45.29
N THR A 81 2.94 9.11 44.43
CA THR A 81 2.06 7.96 44.18
C THR A 81 2.46 7.25 42.88
N VAL A 82 1.86 6.08 42.65
CA VAL A 82 2.03 5.32 41.40
C VAL A 82 1.62 6.17 40.18
N GLU A 83 0.64 7.05 40.35
CA GLU A 83 0.20 7.99 39.33
C GLU A 83 0.69 9.42 39.63
N ALA A 84 0.94 10.20 38.58
CA ALA A 84 1.22 11.62 38.68
C ALA A 84 0.25 12.41 37.79
N VAL A 85 -0.27 13.50 38.34
CA VAL A 85 -1.20 14.39 37.64
C VAL A 85 -0.49 15.71 37.39
N TYR A 86 -0.53 16.18 36.14
CA TYR A 86 0.10 17.43 35.75
C TYR A 86 -0.80 18.23 34.82
N THR A 87 -0.91 19.54 35.05
CA THR A 87 -1.63 20.47 34.18
C THR A 87 -0.65 21.58 33.79
N PRO A 88 -0.14 21.60 32.55
CA PRO A 88 0.77 22.64 32.12
C PRO A 88 0.03 23.95 31.81
N GLU A 89 0.64 25.07 32.22
CA GLU A 89 0.10 26.42 32.02
C GLU A 89 0.73 27.14 30.82
N GLU A 90 1.94 26.74 30.42
CA GLU A 90 2.69 27.34 29.31
C GLU A 90 3.05 26.29 28.24
N PRO A 91 3.07 26.66 26.95
CA PRO A 91 3.52 25.79 25.88
C PRO A 91 5.04 25.56 25.95
N GLY A 92 5.49 24.41 25.44
CA GLY A 92 6.91 24.05 25.44
C GLY A 92 7.13 22.55 25.65
N VAL A 93 8.39 22.16 25.79
CA VAL A 93 8.75 20.77 26.13
C VAL A 93 9.04 20.70 27.61
N THR A 94 8.27 19.88 28.33
CA THR A 94 8.47 19.61 29.76
C THR A 94 9.05 18.21 29.91
N SER A 95 10.08 18.07 30.73
CA SER A 95 10.62 16.75 31.10
C SER A 95 9.95 16.25 32.38
N ILE A 96 9.54 14.98 32.37
CA ILE A 96 9.06 14.28 33.57
C ILE A 96 10.00 13.14 33.88
N ARG A 97 10.61 13.19 35.06
CA ARG A 97 11.51 12.15 35.56
C ARG A 97 10.82 11.35 36.65
N LEU A 98 10.70 10.05 36.44
CA LEU A 98 10.21 9.09 37.43
C LEU A 98 11.40 8.40 38.08
N VAL A 99 11.40 8.35 39.40
CA VAL A 99 12.38 7.65 40.21
C VAL A 99 11.63 6.62 41.05
N VAL A 100 12.01 5.35 40.91
CA VAL A 100 11.44 4.23 41.66
C VAL A 100 12.52 3.67 42.57
N SER A 101 12.25 3.59 43.87
CA SER A 101 13.09 2.88 44.84
C SER A 101 12.32 1.66 45.36
N THR A 102 12.98 0.51 45.46
CA THR A 102 12.43 -0.74 45.99
C THR A 102 13.53 -1.59 46.62
N THR A 103 13.15 -2.48 47.53
CA THR A 103 14.08 -3.40 48.17
C THR A 103 14.06 -4.75 47.45
N ILE A 104 15.20 -5.18 46.90
CA ILE A 104 15.40 -6.49 46.25
C ILE A 104 16.49 -7.21 47.02
N ASP A 105 16.21 -8.44 47.50
CA ASP A 105 17.16 -9.25 48.28
C ASP A 105 17.77 -8.54 49.50
N GLY A 106 17.03 -7.57 50.09
CA GLY A 106 17.47 -6.79 51.25
C GLY A 106 18.35 -5.57 50.93
N GLU A 107 18.65 -5.31 49.65
CA GLU A 107 19.34 -4.10 49.19
C GLU A 107 18.34 -3.12 48.57
N GLU A 108 18.48 -1.83 48.91
CA GLU A 108 17.67 -0.77 48.31
C GLU A 108 18.21 -0.47 46.91
N VAL A 109 17.38 -0.66 45.89
CA VAL A 109 17.68 -0.44 44.48
C VAL A 109 16.83 0.70 43.96
N GLU A 110 17.49 1.70 43.38
CA GLU A 110 16.86 2.87 42.78
C GLU A 110 17.12 2.89 41.27
N ALA A 111 16.08 3.17 40.48
CA ALA A 111 16.19 3.38 39.05
C ALA A 111 15.34 4.58 38.64
N GLU A 112 15.79 5.29 37.61
CA GLU A 112 15.10 6.45 37.06
C GLU A 112 14.83 6.31 35.56
N VAL A 113 13.77 6.95 35.10
CA VAL A 113 13.43 7.09 33.68
C VAL A 113 12.91 8.50 33.43
N GLU A 114 13.27 9.06 32.29
CA GLU A 114 12.84 10.39 31.86
C GLU A 114 11.94 10.28 30.63
N LYS A 115 10.83 11.05 30.64
CA LYS A 115 9.90 11.16 29.52
C LYS A 115 9.66 12.63 29.22
N GLN A 116 9.86 13.01 27.96
CA GLN A 116 9.52 14.35 27.47
C GLN A 116 8.05 14.41 27.06
N ILE A 117 7.38 15.50 27.45
CA ILE A 117 5.99 15.78 27.11
C ILE A 117 5.94 17.12 26.38
N THR A 118 5.30 17.13 25.20
CA THR A 118 5.13 18.35 24.42
C THR A 118 3.82 19.04 24.77
N VAL A 119 3.90 20.25 25.30
CA VAL A 119 2.74 21.10 25.61
C VAL A 119 2.49 22.06 24.45
N TYR A 120 1.28 22.06 23.91
CA TYR A 120 0.92 22.85 22.73
C TYR A 120 -0.33 23.71 22.94
N GLU A 121 -0.39 24.86 22.26
CA GLU A 121 -1.63 25.64 22.14
C GLU A 121 -2.49 25.10 21.00
N ARG A 122 -1.86 24.80 19.87
CA ARG A 122 -2.51 24.26 18.68
C ARG A 122 -1.73 23.09 18.12
N LYS A 123 -2.43 22.00 17.83
CA LYS A 123 -1.86 20.80 17.22
C LYS A 123 -2.35 20.63 15.79
N ILE A 124 -1.42 20.37 14.88
CA ILE A 124 -1.69 19.94 13.52
C ILE A 124 -1.03 18.58 13.34
N VAL A 125 -1.78 17.61 12.80
CA VAL A 125 -1.20 16.31 12.45
C VAL A 125 -0.93 16.28 10.97
N LEU A 126 0.33 16.05 10.58
CA LEU A 126 0.76 15.90 9.20
C LEU A 126 1.06 14.43 8.92
N ILE A 127 0.27 13.81 8.06
CA ILE A 127 0.49 12.46 7.55
C ILE A 127 1.16 12.60 6.19
N ALA A 128 2.42 12.19 6.10
CA ALA A 128 3.24 12.28 4.92
C ALA A 128 3.58 10.88 4.38
N ASP A 129 3.58 10.71 3.06
CA ASP A 129 4.13 9.50 2.46
C ASP A 129 5.67 9.53 2.41
N SER A 130 6.28 8.40 2.05
CA SER A 130 7.73 8.27 1.94
C SER A 130 8.35 9.04 0.77
N SER A 131 7.54 9.67 -0.10
CA SER A 131 8.06 10.46 -1.23
C SER A 131 8.62 11.81 -0.77
N ILE A 132 8.22 12.27 0.42
CA ILE A 132 8.62 13.55 0.98
C ILE A 132 9.88 13.35 1.84
N PRO A 133 10.99 14.05 1.55
CA PRO A 133 12.22 13.94 2.34
C PRO A 133 12.01 14.34 3.80
N THR A 134 12.57 13.56 4.73
CA THR A 134 12.45 13.80 6.18
C THR A 134 13.03 15.16 6.61
N GLU A 135 14.10 15.62 5.96
CA GLU A 135 14.68 16.96 6.18
C GLU A 135 13.65 18.07 5.93
N LYS A 136 12.83 17.92 4.89
CA LYS A 136 11.78 18.90 4.56
C LYS A 136 10.68 18.91 5.61
N LEU A 137 10.32 17.74 6.14
CA LEU A 137 9.34 17.63 7.22
C LEU A 137 9.86 18.28 8.50
N GLN A 138 11.14 18.10 8.83
CA GLN A 138 11.78 18.74 9.99
C GLN A 138 11.78 20.27 9.87
N ILE A 139 12.05 20.83 8.68
CA ILE A 139 11.95 22.27 8.44
C ILE A 139 10.53 22.78 8.77
N HIS A 140 9.49 22.10 8.27
CA HIS A 140 8.11 22.50 8.57
C HIS A 140 7.75 22.32 10.05
N GLN A 141 8.31 21.33 10.75
CA GLN A 141 8.14 21.19 12.20
C GLN A 141 8.77 22.34 12.97
N GLN A 142 9.97 22.77 12.56
CA GLN A 142 10.65 23.91 13.18
C GLN A 142 9.90 25.22 12.92
N THR A 143 9.48 25.48 11.68
CA THR A 143 8.65 26.65 11.35
C THR A 143 7.33 26.63 12.12
N ALA A 144 6.70 25.47 12.29
CA ALA A 144 5.48 25.37 13.09
C ALA A 144 5.74 25.68 14.57
N ALA A 145 6.85 25.19 15.14
CA ALA A 145 7.23 25.51 16.51
C ALA A 145 7.49 27.00 16.72
N GLU A 146 8.10 27.69 15.76
CA GLU A 146 8.30 29.15 15.77
C GLU A 146 6.98 29.93 15.76
N GLU A 147 5.95 29.40 15.10
CA GLU A 147 4.59 29.95 15.04
C GLU A 147 3.67 29.45 16.18
N GLY A 148 4.22 28.76 17.20
CA GLY A 148 3.46 28.25 18.34
C GLY A 148 2.55 27.05 18.04
N VAL A 149 2.75 26.39 16.89
CA VAL A 149 1.96 25.24 16.43
C VAL A 149 2.76 23.94 16.58
N PHE A 150 2.22 22.97 17.31
CA PHE A 150 2.80 21.64 17.38
C PHE A 150 2.42 20.82 16.14
N LEU A 151 3.39 20.64 15.24
CA LEU A 151 3.25 19.83 14.04
C LEU A 151 3.69 18.38 14.30
N ARG A 152 2.72 17.50 14.56
CA ARG A 152 2.97 16.07 14.73
C ARG A 152 3.05 15.40 13.36
N VAL A 153 4.25 14.97 12.97
CA VAL A 153 4.48 14.30 11.69
C VAL A 153 4.39 12.78 11.85
N LEU A 154 3.60 12.15 10.98
CA LEU A 154 3.46 10.71 10.82
C LEU A 154 3.95 10.33 9.43
N GLN A 155 5.09 9.65 9.34
CA GLN A 155 5.64 9.13 8.09
C GLN A 155 6.08 7.67 8.27
N PRO A 156 5.68 6.74 7.37
CA PRO A 156 6.06 5.34 7.50
C PRO A 156 7.53 5.15 7.11
N VAL A 157 8.26 4.39 7.92
CA VAL A 157 9.63 3.96 7.58
C VAL A 157 9.52 2.74 6.67
N ILE A 158 9.71 2.94 5.35
CA ILE A 158 9.69 1.83 4.38
C ILE A 158 11.08 1.19 4.33
N THR A 159 11.31 0.16 5.14
CA THR A 159 12.50 -0.70 5.09
C THR A 159 12.14 -2.03 4.41
N GLY A 160 12.63 -2.25 3.18
CA GLY A 160 12.35 -3.48 2.41
C GLY A 160 11.08 -3.40 1.54
N ALA A 161 10.79 -4.49 0.81
CA ALA A 161 9.83 -4.63 -0.30
C ALA A 161 8.54 -3.77 -0.21
N PRO A 162 7.94 -3.38 -1.37
CA PRO A 162 6.86 -2.41 -1.40
C PRO A 162 5.56 -3.01 -0.83
N LEU A 163 5.40 -2.96 0.49
CA LEU A 163 4.08 -2.73 1.05
C LEU A 163 3.56 -1.49 0.32
N GLY A 164 2.40 -1.59 -0.32
CA GLY A 164 1.79 -0.43 -0.97
C GLY A 164 1.80 0.74 0.02
N THR A 165 2.14 1.94 -0.45
CA THR A 165 2.24 3.16 0.37
C THR A 165 0.98 3.36 1.24
N GLU A 166 -0.18 2.96 0.73
CA GLU A 166 -1.45 2.92 1.46
C GLU A 166 -1.41 2.02 2.71
N GLU A 167 -0.98 0.76 2.59
CA GLU A 167 -1.01 -0.21 3.69
C GLU A 167 -0.04 0.17 4.81
N ALA A 168 1.13 0.70 4.43
CA ALA A 168 2.11 1.22 5.38
C ALA A 168 1.55 2.42 6.16
N LEU A 169 0.80 3.30 5.48
CA LEU A 169 0.11 4.43 6.12
C LEU A 169 -1.03 3.95 7.04
N VAL A 170 -1.85 2.98 6.60
CA VAL A 170 -2.93 2.42 7.43
C VAL A 170 -2.36 1.88 8.74
N LYS A 171 -1.32 1.05 8.66
CA LYS A 171 -0.65 0.47 9.82
C LYS A 171 -0.10 1.57 10.75
N LEU A 172 0.59 2.56 10.20
CA LEU A 172 1.14 3.67 10.98
C LEU A 172 0.05 4.47 11.72
N ILE A 173 -1.06 4.77 11.04
CA ILE A 173 -2.17 5.54 11.62
C ILE A 173 -2.86 4.73 12.72
N GLN A 174 -2.98 3.41 12.58
CA GLN A 174 -3.52 2.53 13.61
C GLN A 174 -2.57 2.44 14.82
N GLU A 175 -1.28 2.25 14.59
CA GLU A 175 -0.25 2.16 15.65
C GLU A 175 -0.10 3.48 16.43
N GLN A 176 -0.15 4.62 15.73
CA GLN A 176 -0.06 5.96 16.33
C GLN A 176 -1.42 6.65 16.41
N SER A 177 -2.50 5.89 16.63
CA SER A 177 -3.86 6.43 16.65
C SER A 177 -4.01 7.58 17.64
N SER A 178 -3.41 7.49 18.83
CA SER A 178 -3.42 8.54 19.86
C SER A 178 -2.90 9.89 19.37
N ALA A 179 -2.01 9.91 18.37
CA ALA A 179 -1.47 11.13 17.78
C ALA A 179 -2.54 12.01 17.11
N LEU A 180 -3.69 11.45 16.71
CA LEU A 180 -4.79 12.23 16.13
C LEU A 180 -5.63 12.98 17.18
N ASN A 181 -5.47 12.67 18.47
CA ASN A 181 -6.23 13.33 19.55
C ASN A 181 -5.82 14.80 19.67
N GLY A 182 -6.81 15.68 19.85
CA GLY A 182 -6.60 17.12 20.05
C GLY A 182 -6.14 17.88 18.80
N ALA A 183 -6.08 17.23 17.64
CA ALA A 183 -5.69 17.88 16.40
C ALA A 183 -6.77 18.88 15.93
N SER A 184 -6.35 20.11 15.63
CA SER A 184 -7.22 21.15 15.05
C SER A 184 -7.49 20.93 13.56
N ALA A 185 -6.50 20.39 12.85
CA ALA A 185 -6.57 20.00 11.45
C ALA A 185 -5.71 18.76 11.21
N ILE A 186 -6.15 17.93 10.26
CA ILE A 186 -5.41 16.77 9.78
C ILE A 186 -4.97 17.06 8.36
N VAL A 187 -3.66 17.03 8.14
CA VAL A 187 -3.02 17.36 6.87
C VAL A 187 -2.49 16.08 6.26
N LEU A 188 -2.94 15.78 5.06
CA LEU A 188 -2.53 14.61 4.30
C LEU A 188 -1.64 15.10 3.15
N TRP A 189 -0.32 14.98 3.30
CA TRP A 189 0.62 15.31 2.24
C TRP A 189 1.06 14.01 1.56
N THR A 190 0.34 13.64 0.52
CA THR A 190 0.58 12.37 -0.18
C THR A 190 0.41 12.52 -1.68
N GLU A 191 0.98 11.56 -2.42
CA GLU A 191 0.71 11.41 -3.83
C GLU A 191 -0.75 11.02 -4.09
N GLY A 192 -1.48 11.95 -4.70
CA GLY A 192 -2.87 11.75 -5.11
C GLY A 192 -3.84 11.65 -3.93
N ILE A 193 -4.64 10.58 -3.92
CA ILE A 193 -5.71 10.34 -2.94
C ILE A 193 -5.32 9.29 -1.88
N THR A 194 -4.13 8.70 -2.02
CA THR A 194 -3.65 7.56 -1.23
C THR A 194 -3.70 7.82 0.27
N GLY A 195 -3.23 8.98 0.72
CA GLY A 195 -3.27 9.35 2.13
C GLY A 195 -4.68 9.46 2.69
N LEU A 196 -5.63 9.96 1.89
CA LEU A 196 -7.03 10.09 2.32
C LEU A 196 -7.72 8.73 2.44
N GLN A 197 -7.39 7.80 1.56
CA GLN A 197 -7.92 6.44 1.61
C GLN A 197 -7.32 5.63 2.76
N ALA A 198 -5.99 5.72 2.94
CA ALA A 198 -5.33 5.11 4.09
C ALA A 198 -5.89 5.65 5.42
N PHE A 199 -6.12 6.97 5.50
CA PHE A 199 -6.73 7.60 6.64
C PHE A 199 -8.17 7.13 6.89
N MET A 200 -8.99 7.06 5.84
CA MET A 200 -10.36 6.54 5.94
C MET A 200 -10.38 5.10 6.47
N ARG A 201 -9.59 4.21 5.87
CA ARG A 201 -9.55 2.78 6.23
C ARG A 201 -8.97 2.53 7.62
N ALA A 202 -8.00 3.34 8.05
CA ALA A 202 -7.44 3.24 9.39
C ALA A 202 -8.45 3.58 10.49
N ILE A 203 -9.39 4.49 10.20
CA ILE A 203 -10.35 5.01 11.19
C ILE A 203 -11.70 4.29 11.11
N GLU A 204 -12.06 3.70 9.97
CA GLU A 204 -13.35 3.03 9.75
C GLU A 204 -13.70 1.97 10.82
N GLN A 205 -12.68 1.29 11.37
CA GLN A 205 -12.87 0.25 12.39
C GLN A 205 -13.10 0.81 13.82
N ASP A 206 -12.86 2.11 14.04
CA ASP A 206 -12.95 2.76 15.34
C ASP A 206 -14.15 3.72 15.40
N THR A 207 -15.23 3.27 16.06
CA THR A 207 -16.51 3.99 16.11
C THR A 207 -16.40 5.34 16.85
N GLU A 208 -15.62 5.42 17.93
CA GLU A 208 -15.45 6.66 18.68
C GLU A 208 -14.71 7.70 17.83
N ARG A 209 -13.70 7.23 17.11
CA ARG A 209 -12.87 8.08 16.26
C ARG A 209 -13.64 8.60 15.06
N MET A 210 -14.45 7.75 14.43
CA MET A 210 -15.39 8.17 13.39
C MET A 210 -16.33 9.29 13.84
N GLN A 211 -16.77 9.30 15.10
CA GLN A 211 -17.58 10.41 15.62
C GLN A 211 -16.76 11.69 15.77
N SER A 212 -15.53 11.60 16.29
CA SER A 212 -14.64 12.76 16.42
C SER A 212 -14.31 13.41 15.08
N MET A 213 -14.29 12.64 13.99
CA MET A 213 -13.97 13.14 12.64
C MET A 213 -15.05 14.07 12.07
N LYS A 214 -16.31 13.96 12.50
CA LYS A 214 -17.42 14.73 11.93
C LYS A 214 -17.24 16.25 12.00
N ASN A 215 -16.50 16.73 13.01
CA ASN A 215 -16.25 18.15 13.21
C ASN A 215 -14.86 18.59 12.75
N GLN A 216 -14.03 17.68 12.25
CA GLN A 216 -12.68 18.00 11.83
C GLN A 216 -12.63 18.44 10.37
N SER A 217 -11.64 19.28 10.07
CA SER A 217 -11.29 19.66 8.71
C SER A 217 -10.05 18.88 8.27
N ILE A 218 -10.13 18.26 7.10
CA ILE A 218 -9.01 17.53 6.51
C ILE A 218 -8.44 18.35 5.36
N VAL A 219 -7.13 18.54 5.33
CA VAL A 219 -6.43 19.26 4.28
C VAL A 219 -5.60 18.25 3.48
N LEU A 220 -5.96 18.02 2.22
CA LEU A 220 -5.21 17.17 1.29
C LEU A 220 -4.26 18.03 0.45
N ILE A 221 -2.97 17.83 0.64
CA ILE A 221 -1.91 18.51 -0.10
C ILE A 221 -1.38 17.57 -1.18
N SER A 222 -1.53 17.95 -2.44
CA SER A 222 -1.04 17.14 -3.56
C SER A 222 -0.71 17.96 -4.81
N ASP A 223 0.26 17.49 -5.58
CA ASP A 223 0.66 18.08 -6.87
C ASP A 223 -0.21 17.55 -8.04
N ARG A 224 -1.14 16.62 -7.80
CA ARG A 224 -2.08 16.09 -8.82
C ARG A 224 -3.19 17.10 -9.16
N ASN A 225 -3.99 16.78 -10.18
CA ASN A 225 -5.08 17.66 -10.63
C ASN A 225 -6.18 17.78 -9.56
N LEU A 226 -6.42 18.99 -9.06
CA LEU A 226 -7.38 19.25 -7.98
C LEU A 226 -8.80 18.81 -8.31
N LYS A 227 -9.27 18.99 -9.56
CA LYS A 227 -10.64 18.60 -9.95
C LYS A 227 -10.82 17.09 -9.91
N VAL A 228 -9.80 16.34 -10.33
CA VAL A 228 -9.77 14.88 -10.29
C VAL A 228 -9.78 14.40 -8.83
N LEU A 229 -8.91 14.98 -7.99
CA LEU A 229 -8.87 14.69 -6.56
C LEU A 229 -10.17 15.04 -5.85
N GLY A 230 -10.81 16.15 -6.21
CA GLY A 230 -12.10 16.55 -5.64
C GLY A 230 -13.24 15.59 -5.94
N ARG A 231 -13.21 14.92 -7.10
CA ARG A 231 -14.21 13.89 -7.42
C ARG A 231 -13.94 12.60 -6.67
N THR A 232 -12.68 12.17 -6.58
CA THR A 232 -12.31 10.94 -5.86
C THR A 232 -12.40 11.10 -4.33
N ALA A 233 -12.21 12.31 -3.80
CA ALA A 233 -12.37 12.61 -2.37
C ALA A 233 -13.83 12.55 -1.88
N ARG A 234 -14.82 12.52 -2.78
CA ARG A 234 -16.25 12.40 -2.41
C ARG A 234 -16.56 11.08 -1.71
N GLY A 235 -15.92 9.98 -2.12
CA GLY A 235 -16.05 8.67 -1.47
C GLY A 235 -15.60 8.74 0.00
N PRO A 236 -14.32 9.06 0.28
CA PRO A 236 -13.84 9.27 1.64
C PRO A 236 -14.64 10.30 2.44
N PHE A 237 -15.07 11.40 1.81
CA PHE A 237 -15.94 12.40 2.46
C PHE A 237 -17.27 11.78 2.93
N SER A 238 -17.90 10.94 2.11
CA SER A 238 -19.19 10.33 2.45
C SER A 238 -19.12 9.33 3.61
N VAL A 239 -17.95 8.71 3.82
CA VAL A 239 -17.70 7.76 4.93
C VAL A 239 -17.30 8.50 6.19
N LEU A 240 -16.21 9.26 6.12
CA LEU A 240 -15.64 9.98 7.26
C LEU A 240 -16.62 11.05 7.78
N GLY A 241 -17.44 11.61 6.89
CA GLY A 241 -18.36 12.70 7.18
C GLY A 241 -17.72 13.92 7.83
N PRO A 242 -16.49 14.36 7.45
CA PRO A 242 -15.84 15.49 8.09
C PRO A 242 -16.59 16.79 7.79
N ARG A 243 -16.21 17.88 8.48
CA ARG A 243 -16.78 19.21 8.20
C ARG A 243 -16.55 19.60 6.74
N GLN A 244 -15.31 19.43 6.27
CA GLN A 244 -14.88 19.69 4.91
C GLN A 244 -13.56 18.96 4.60
N ILE A 245 -13.35 18.64 3.32
CA ILE A 245 -12.03 18.24 2.81
C ILE A 245 -11.54 19.34 1.86
N LEU A 246 -10.48 20.04 2.28
CA LEU A 246 -9.83 21.08 1.51
C LEU A 246 -8.64 20.48 0.74
N ILE A 247 -8.64 20.58 -0.57
CA ILE A 247 -7.60 20.06 -1.44
C ILE A 247 -6.80 21.24 -1.98
N THR A 248 -5.48 21.22 -1.83
CA THR A 248 -4.61 22.33 -2.25
C THR A 248 -3.20 21.84 -2.63
N ARG A 249 -2.34 22.79 -3.01
CA ARG A 249 -0.95 22.57 -3.45
C ARG A 249 0.01 22.62 -2.26
N ARG A 250 1.21 22.06 -2.44
CA ARG A 250 2.29 22.06 -1.41
C ARG A 250 2.72 23.44 -0.90
N VAL A 251 2.48 24.50 -1.68
CA VAL A 251 2.78 25.89 -1.30
C VAL A 251 1.90 26.35 -0.12
N ALA A 252 0.76 25.69 0.08
CA ALA A 252 -0.19 25.99 1.13
C ALA A 252 0.24 25.56 2.55
N MET A 253 1.36 24.84 2.70
CA MET A 253 1.81 24.37 4.02
C MET A 253 2.10 25.53 4.98
N ASN A 254 2.83 26.55 4.53
CA ASN A 254 3.20 27.67 5.40
C ASN A 254 1.95 28.50 5.79
N PRO A 255 1.06 28.89 4.85
CA PRO A 255 -0.18 29.56 5.21
C PRO A 255 -1.04 28.76 6.21
N LEU A 256 -1.07 27.43 6.10
CA LEU A 256 -1.83 26.56 6.99
C LEU A 256 -1.32 26.60 8.44
N ILE A 257 0.01 26.63 8.60
CA ILE A 257 0.68 26.74 9.89
C ILE A 257 0.38 28.11 10.50
N SER A 258 0.56 29.20 9.74
CA SER A 258 0.37 30.57 10.24
C SER A 258 -1.09 30.96 10.52
N SER A 259 -2.06 30.36 9.82
CA SER A 259 -3.48 30.70 9.97
C SER A 259 -4.07 30.02 11.21
N ALA A 260 -4.74 30.75 12.10
CA ALA A 260 -5.32 30.16 13.32
C ALA A 260 -6.54 29.27 13.03
N THR A 261 -7.34 29.61 12.01
CA THR A 261 -8.53 28.85 11.59
C THR A 261 -8.47 28.45 10.13
N VAL A 262 -9.29 27.47 9.75
CA VAL A 262 -9.37 26.99 8.36
C VAL A 262 -10.01 28.04 7.45
N GLU A 263 -10.88 28.89 7.98
CA GLU A 263 -11.46 30.02 7.24
C GLU A 263 -10.39 31.08 6.91
N GLN A 264 -9.54 31.44 7.88
CA GLN A 264 -8.39 32.33 7.64
C GLN A 264 -7.38 31.72 6.68
N PHE A 265 -7.20 30.39 6.76
CA PHE A 265 -6.36 29.67 5.82
C PHE A 265 -6.85 29.83 4.37
N VAL A 266 -8.15 29.64 4.12
CA VAL A 266 -8.74 29.82 2.78
C VAL A 266 -8.58 31.26 2.30
N GLU A 267 -8.78 32.25 3.17
CA GLU A 267 -8.57 33.66 2.83
C GLU A 267 -7.09 33.95 2.44
N GLU A 268 -6.13 33.35 3.15
CA GLU A 268 -4.71 33.44 2.78
C GLU A 268 -4.40 32.74 1.44
N LEU A 269 -5.07 31.64 1.12
CA LEU A 269 -4.92 30.97 -0.18
C LEU A 269 -5.47 31.83 -1.32
N ASP A 270 -6.62 32.48 -1.11
CA ASP A 270 -7.20 33.44 -2.07
C ASP A 270 -6.24 34.61 -2.31
N LYS A 271 -5.67 35.20 -1.24
CA LYS A 271 -4.70 36.31 -1.34
C LYS A 271 -3.45 35.94 -2.11
N ARG A 272 -3.03 34.67 -2.04
CA ARG A 272 -1.82 34.15 -2.66
C ARG A 272 -2.06 33.54 -4.05
N ASP A 273 -3.26 33.68 -4.60
CA ASP A 273 -3.67 33.10 -5.88
C ASP A 273 -3.32 31.59 -5.97
N THR A 274 -3.50 30.87 -4.86
CA THR A 274 -3.15 29.46 -4.77
C THR A 274 -4.38 28.61 -5.02
N ASP A 275 -4.34 27.77 -6.07
CA ASP A 275 -5.43 26.85 -6.39
C ASP A 275 -5.84 25.99 -5.18
N TYR A 276 -7.15 25.97 -4.88
CA TYR A 276 -7.75 25.05 -3.92
C TYR A 276 -9.11 24.56 -4.38
N LEU A 277 -9.60 23.49 -3.74
CA LEU A 277 -10.92 22.93 -3.97
C LEU A 277 -11.49 22.41 -2.65
N ILE A 278 -12.73 22.77 -2.34
CA ILE A 278 -13.42 22.32 -1.13
C ILE A 278 -14.43 21.22 -1.50
N VAL A 279 -14.39 20.11 -0.77
CA VAL A 279 -15.35 19.00 -0.90
C VAL A 279 -16.19 18.92 0.37
N ASP A 280 -17.47 19.29 0.22
CA ASP A 280 -18.47 19.35 1.28
C ASP A 280 -19.76 18.58 0.89
N LYS A 281 -20.73 18.55 1.81
CA LYS A 281 -22.06 17.92 1.63
C LYS A 281 -22.82 18.43 0.40
N SER A 282 -22.56 19.66 -0.05
CA SER A 282 -23.18 20.25 -1.25
C SER A 282 -22.63 19.65 -2.56
N THR A 283 -21.40 19.15 -2.53
CA THR A 283 -20.66 18.68 -3.72
C THR A 283 -20.86 17.17 -3.96
N THR A 284 -21.43 16.44 -3.00
CA THR A 284 -21.62 14.97 -3.04
C THR A 284 -23.00 14.50 -3.50
N GLY A 285 -23.87 15.38 -4.00
CA GLY A 285 -25.20 15.00 -4.49
C GLY A 285 -25.17 13.92 -5.59
N ILE A 286 -25.97 12.86 -5.41
CA ILE A 286 -26.10 11.75 -6.36
C ILE A 286 -26.82 12.26 -7.62
N ARG A 287 -26.20 12.09 -8.79
CA ARG A 287 -26.82 12.36 -10.10
C ARG A 287 -26.98 11.05 -10.88
N PRO A 288 -28.03 10.87 -11.70
CA PRO A 288 -28.29 9.62 -12.44
C PRO A 288 -27.16 9.19 -13.37
N TRP A 289 -26.39 10.13 -13.91
CA TRP A 289 -25.26 9.85 -14.79
C TRP A 289 -24.00 9.39 -14.02
N ASN A 290 -23.96 9.57 -12.70
CA ASN A 290 -22.84 9.18 -11.82
C ASN A 290 -22.97 7.75 -11.27
N LEU A 291 -23.80 6.87 -11.85
CA LEU A 291 -24.05 5.53 -11.29
C LEU A 291 -22.75 4.73 -11.08
N LEU A 292 -21.86 4.74 -12.07
CA LEU A 292 -20.61 3.98 -12.00
C LEU A 292 -19.60 4.65 -11.06
N SER A 293 -19.58 5.98 -10.99
CA SER A 293 -18.84 6.71 -9.95
C SER A 293 -19.36 6.41 -8.54
N SER A 294 -20.67 6.27 -8.37
CA SER A 294 -21.28 5.86 -7.10
C SER A 294 -20.89 4.44 -6.73
N LEU A 295 -20.83 3.51 -7.69
CA LEU A 295 -20.39 2.14 -7.45
C LEU A 295 -18.91 2.06 -7.08
N VAL A 296 -18.05 2.78 -7.80
CA VAL A 296 -16.62 2.88 -7.48
C VAL A 296 -16.43 3.45 -6.07
N ASN A 297 -17.11 4.55 -5.76
CA ASN A 297 -17.08 5.11 -4.41
C ASN A 297 -17.55 4.04 -3.40
N TYR A 298 -18.71 3.41 -3.63
CA TYR A 298 -19.22 2.36 -2.74
C TYR A 298 -18.23 1.21 -2.51
N MET A 299 -17.51 0.76 -3.53
CA MET A 299 -16.48 -0.28 -3.38
C MET A 299 -15.30 0.22 -2.54
N LEU A 300 -14.80 1.41 -2.84
CA LEU A 300 -13.69 2.02 -2.08
C LEU A 300 -14.06 2.24 -0.62
N THR A 301 -15.34 2.57 -0.34
CA THR A 301 -15.84 2.79 1.01
C THR A 301 -16.13 1.50 1.79
N HIS A 302 -16.13 0.33 1.15
CA HIS A 302 -16.32 -0.97 1.82
C HIS A 302 -15.00 -1.78 1.85
N GLY A 303 -13.86 -1.09 1.84
CA GLY A 303 -12.54 -1.69 2.01
C GLY A 303 -11.94 -2.35 0.76
N VAL A 304 -12.50 -2.11 -0.44
CA VAL A 304 -11.83 -2.54 -1.68
C VAL A 304 -10.68 -1.58 -1.97
N SER A 305 -9.45 -2.11 -2.09
CA SER A 305 -8.28 -1.32 -2.44
C SER A 305 -8.48 -0.58 -3.77
N SER A 306 -8.04 0.67 -3.82
CA SER A 306 -7.99 1.48 -5.03
C SER A 306 -7.27 0.81 -6.17
N GLN A 307 -6.21 0.06 -5.87
CA GLN A 307 -5.44 -0.65 -6.88
C GLN A 307 -6.29 -1.70 -7.60
N THR A 308 -7.15 -2.41 -6.87
CA THR A 308 -8.07 -3.39 -7.43
C THR A 308 -9.12 -2.72 -8.31
N VAL A 309 -9.66 -1.58 -7.86
CA VAL A 309 -10.63 -0.81 -8.66
C VAL A 309 -9.98 -0.28 -9.92
N ILE A 310 -8.78 0.31 -9.84
CA ILE A 310 -8.00 0.75 -11.00
C ILE A 310 -7.80 -0.43 -11.96
N LEU A 311 -7.34 -1.58 -11.47
CA LEU A 311 -7.10 -2.75 -12.32
C LEU A 311 -8.35 -3.18 -13.10
N LEU A 312 -9.51 -3.16 -12.45
CA LEU A 312 -10.81 -3.48 -13.07
C LEU A 312 -11.21 -2.42 -14.09
N LEU A 313 -11.05 -1.13 -13.77
CA LEU A 313 -11.38 -0.04 -14.69
C LEU A 313 -10.43 0.03 -15.89
N MET A 314 -9.18 -0.40 -15.73
CA MET A 314 -8.16 -0.40 -16.79
C MET A 314 -8.24 -1.62 -17.70
N LEU A 315 -8.93 -2.71 -17.32
CA LEU A 315 -9.05 -3.90 -18.15
C LEU A 315 -9.70 -3.62 -19.53
N PRO A 316 -10.84 -2.91 -19.62
CA PRO A 316 -11.39 -2.49 -20.92
C PRO A 316 -10.45 -1.58 -21.71
N VAL A 317 -9.69 -0.72 -21.03
CA VAL A 317 -8.71 0.16 -21.67
C VAL A 317 -7.55 -0.64 -22.27
N ILE A 318 -7.05 -1.65 -21.55
CA ILE A 318 -6.02 -2.58 -22.05
C ILE A 318 -6.53 -3.33 -23.27
N ALA A 319 -7.77 -3.85 -23.21
CA ALA A 319 -8.37 -4.55 -24.34
C ALA A 319 -8.47 -3.65 -25.57
N MET A 320 -8.92 -2.39 -25.41
CA MET A 320 -8.99 -1.40 -26.48
C MET A 320 -7.62 -1.08 -27.07
N ILE A 321 -6.59 -0.89 -26.22
CA ILE A 321 -5.22 -0.63 -26.69
C ILE A 321 -4.69 -1.84 -27.48
N LEU A 322 -4.89 -3.07 -26.99
CA LEU A 322 -4.44 -4.27 -27.70
C LEU A 322 -5.21 -4.53 -28.99
N ALA A 323 -6.51 -4.26 -29.01
CA ALA A 323 -7.32 -4.29 -30.22
C ALA A 323 -6.78 -3.29 -31.25
N PHE A 324 -6.42 -2.08 -30.81
CA PHE A 324 -5.75 -1.07 -31.63
C PHE A 324 -4.41 -1.59 -32.15
N LEU A 325 -3.51 -2.09 -31.30
CA LEU A 325 -2.22 -2.63 -31.75
C LEU A 325 -2.38 -3.76 -32.78
N LYS A 326 -3.38 -4.63 -32.60
CA LYS A 326 -3.61 -5.75 -33.50
C LYS A 326 -4.24 -5.34 -34.83
N GLN A 327 -5.25 -4.47 -34.80
CA GLN A 327 -5.99 -4.06 -36.01
C GLN A 327 -5.24 -3.00 -36.81
N VAL A 328 -4.60 -2.05 -36.12
CA VAL A 328 -3.98 -0.87 -36.73
C VAL A 328 -2.55 -1.16 -37.14
N ILE A 329 -1.75 -1.62 -36.18
CA ILE A 329 -0.33 -1.87 -36.42
C ILE A 329 -0.16 -3.21 -37.13
N GLY A 330 -0.90 -4.24 -36.72
CA GLY A 330 -0.83 -5.57 -37.30
C GLY A 330 0.14 -6.50 -36.57
N ILE A 331 0.34 -6.29 -35.26
CA ILE A 331 1.19 -7.15 -34.44
C ILE A 331 0.58 -8.56 -34.36
N THR A 332 1.39 -9.60 -34.61
CA THR A 332 0.99 -11.01 -34.57
C THR A 332 1.11 -11.59 -33.15
N THR A 333 0.28 -11.10 -32.23
CA THR A 333 0.21 -11.63 -30.86
C THR A 333 -0.62 -12.92 -30.76
N PHE A 334 -0.43 -13.69 -29.68
CA PHE A 334 -1.23 -14.88 -29.36
C PHE A 334 -2.67 -14.53 -28.95
N GLY A 335 -3.49 -14.11 -29.92
CA GLY A 335 -4.84 -13.63 -29.68
C GLY A 335 -4.87 -12.30 -28.94
N LEU A 336 -6.06 -11.90 -28.49
CA LEU A 336 -6.26 -10.69 -27.65
C LEU A 336 -6.17 -11.04 -26.15
N TYR A 337 -6.63 -12.24 -25.77
CA TYR A 337 -6.71 -12.67 -24.38
C TYR A 337 -5.34 -12.79 -23.72
N THR A 338 -4.41 -13.52 -24.35
CA THR A 338 -3.09 -13.79 -23.79
C THR A 338 -2.29 -12.51 -23.49
N PRO A 339 -2.10 -11.55 -24.43
CA PRO A 339 -1.41 -10.30 -24.10
C PRO A 339 -2.15 -9.46 -23.05
N SER A 340 -3.49 -9.47 -23.02
CA SER A 340 -4.28 -8.73 -22.02
C SER A 340 -4.00 -9.23 -20.61
N VAL A 341 -4.03 -10.56 -20.47
CA VAL A 341 -3.75 -11.26 -19.23
C VAL A 341 -2.31 -11.03 -18.77
N VAL A 342 -1.34 -11.13 -19.69
CA VAL A 342 0.08 -10.86 -19.40
C VAL A 342 0.26 -9.41 -18.92
N ALA A 343 -0.43 -8.44 -19.54
CA ALA A 343 -0.39 -7.04 -19.11
C ALA A 343 -0.96 -6.85 -17.69
N LEU A 344 -2.12 -7.47 -17.38
CA LEU A 344 -2.72 -7.45 -16.04
C LEU A 344 -1.78 -8.08 -15.00
N SER A 345 -1.17 -9.21 -15.34
CA SER A 345 -0.20 -9.87 -14.48
C SER A 345 1.04 -9.01 -14.21
N PHE A 346 1.53 -8.26 -15.20
CA PHE A 346 2.60 -7.27 -15.02
C PHE A 346 2.16 -6.05 -14.18
N LEU A 347 0.91 -5.63 -14.27
CA LEU A 347 0.37 -4.56 -13.41
C LEU A 347 0.24 -5.01 -11.96
N ALA A 348 -0.11 -6.26 -11.71
CA ALA A 348 -0.25 -6.82 -10.37
C ALA A 348 1.10 -7.12 -9.68
N LEU A 349 2.05 -7.71 -10.41
CA LEU A 349 3.36 -8.11 -9.87
C LEU A 349 4.43 -7.01 -9.95
N GLY A 350 4.17 -5.97 -10.75
CA GLY A 350 5.20 -5.11 -11.28
C GLY A 350 5.84 -5.73 -12.53
N TRP A 351 6.05 -4.91 -13.56
CA TRP A 351 6.58 -5.35 -14.84
C TRP A 351 7.99 -6.00 -14.78
N PRO A 352 8.94 -5.60 -13.91
CA PRO A 352 10.26 -6.22 -13.92
C PRO A 352 10.23 -7.62 -13.29
N ILE A 353 9.51 -7.77 -12.18
CA ILE A 353 9.33 -9.07 -11.48
C ILE A 353 8.50 -10.00 -12.36
N GLY A 354 7.39 -9.50 -12.91
CA GLY A 354 6.53 -10.25 -13.81
C GLY A 354 7.29 -10.74 -15.05
N LEU A 355 8.10 -9.90 -15.68
CA LEU A 355 8.88 -10.27 -16.86
C LEU A 355 9.94 -11.34 -16.53
N ALA A 356 10.64 -11.20 -15.41
CA ALA A 356 11.63 -12.19 -14.97
C ALA A 356 10.98 -13.56 -14.74
N PHE A 357 9.84 -13.60 -14.03
CA PHE A 357 9.10 -14.83 -13.80
C PHE A 357 8.55 -15.45 -15.09
N LEU A 358 8.00 -14.63 -15.98
CA LEU A 358 7.51 -15.10 -17.27
C LEU A 358 8.62 -15.77 -18.09
N LEU A 359 9.78 -15.12 -18.21
CA LEU A 359 10.93 -15.68 -18.92
C LEU A 359 11.40 -17.00 -18.29
N PHE A 360 11.46 -17.06 -16.96
CA PHE A 360 11.89 -18.27 -16.26
C PHE A 360 10.92 -19.45 -16.50
N ILE A 361 9.61 -19.20 -16.49
CA ILE A 361 8.57 -20.20 -16.77
C ILE A 361 8.67 -20.69 -18.23
N ILE A 362 8.88 -19.78 -19.19
CA ILE A 362 9.03 -20.12 -20.61
C ILE A 362 10.29 -20.96 -20.83
N ILE A 363 11.43 -20.55 -20.27
CA ILE A 363 12.72 -21.26 -20.39
C ILE A 363 12.61 -22.67 -19.79
N THR A 364 12.03 -22.77 -18.59
CA THR A 364 11.91 -24.05 -17.90
C THR A 364 10.95 -24.98 -18.64
N GLY A 365 9.78 -24.48 -19.07
CA GLY A 365 8.83 -25.26 -19.88
C GLY A 365 9.43 -25.74 -21.20
N TYR A 366 10.23 -24.89 -21.85
CA TYR A 366 10.98 -25.25 -23.06
C TYR A 366 12.01 -26.35 -22.79
N ALA A 367 12.81 -26.22 -21.72
CA ALA A 367 13.84 -27.17 -21.34
C ALA A 367 13.23 -28.55 -21.02
N THR A 368 12.13 -28.59 -20.26
CA THR A 368 11.38 -29.81 -19.97
C THR A 368 10.87 -30.50 -21.24
N ARG A 369 10.26 -29.73 -22.16
CA ARG A 369 9.74 -30.29 -23.41
C ARG A 369 10.86 -30.79 -24.32
N ALA A 370 12.04 -30.16 -24.30
CA ALA A 370 13.23 -30.60 -25.00
C ALA A 370 13.79 -31.91 -24.41
N PHE A 371 13.84 -32.03 -23.09
CA PHE A 371 14.27 -33.25 -22.40
C PHE A 371 13.34 -34.43 -22.71
N MET A 372 12.01 -34.20 -22.65
CA MET A 372 11.01 -35.21 -22.97
C MET A 372 10.96 -35.60 -24.45
N ARG A 373 11.58 -34.82 -25.37
CA ARG A 373 11.61 -35.20 -26.80
C ARG A 373 12.30 -36.55 -27.02
N ARG A 374 13.21 -36.94 -26.13
CA ARG A 374 13.86 -38.26 -26.17
C ARG A 374 12.92 -39.41 -25.78
N TRP A 375 11.81 -39.11 -25.12
CA TRP A 375 10.87 -40.09 -24.57
C TRP A 375 9.64 -40.14 -25.50
N ARG A 376 9.37 -41.30 -26.11
CA ARG A 376 8.24 -41.51 -27.05
C ARG A 376 6.89 -41.58 -26.31
N LEU A 377 6.50 -40.49 -25.63
CA LEU A 377 5.22 -40.36 -24.93
C LEU A 377 4.11 -39.82 -25.85
N LEU A 378 2.86 -40.15 -25.52
CA LEU A 378 1.67 -39.49 -26.08
C LEU A 378 1.63 -38.00 -25.71
N TYR A 379 0.96 -37.21 -26.55
CA TYR A 379 0.84 -35.76 -26.41
C TYR A 379 0.23 -35.33 -25.07
N ILE A 380 -0.88 -35.95 -24.65
CA ILE A 380 -1.62 -35.57 -23.43
C ILE A 380 -0.77 -35.79 -22.16
N PRO A 381 -0.15 -36.96 -21.92
CA PRO A 381 0.78 -37.14 -20.80
C PRO A 381 1.97 -36.18 -20.83
N LYS A 382 2.47 -35.83 -22.02
CA LYS A 382 3.60 -34.91 -22.17
C LYS A 382 3.25 -33.50 -21.70
N VAL A 383 2.06 -33.01 -22.02
CA VAL A 383 1.56 -31.71 -21.53
C VAL A 383 1.37 -31.75 -20.00
N ALA A 384 0.80 -32.82 -19.46
CA ALA A 384 0.63 -32.97 -18.01
C ALA A 384 1.98 -32.90 -17.26
N ILE A 385 3.03 -33.57 -17.74
CA ILE A 385 4.36 -33.49 -17.10
C ILE A 385 4.95 -32.08 -17.20
N VAL A 386 4.76 -31.38 -18.32
CA VAL A 386 5.19 -29.98 -18.46
C VAL A 386 4.50 -29.09 -17.43
N ILE A 387 3.18 -29.23 -17.24
CA ILE A 387 2.44 -28.49 -16.22
C ILE A 387 2.96 -28.81 -14.81
N THR A 388 3.23 -30.09 -14.50
CA THR A 388 3.81 -30.48 -13.21
C THR A 388 5.18 -29.83 -12.97
N VAL A 389 6.06 -29.83 -13.97
CA VAL A 389 7.38 -29.20 -13.83
C VAL A 389 7.26 -27.69 -13.69
N VAL A 390 6.38 -27.04 -14.44
CA VAL A 390 6.11 -25.61 -14.27
C VAL A 390 5.57 -25.31 -12.87
N SER A 391 4.67 -26.13 -12.33
CA SER A 391 4.17 -26.00 -10.96
C SER A 391 5.29 -26.11 -9.91
N ILE A 392 6.19 -27.09 -10.05
CA ILE A 392 7.39 -27.23 -9.20
C ILE A 392 8.30 -26.00 -9.33
N THR A 393 8.44 -25.48 -10.55
CA THR A 393 9.24 -24.29 -10.84
C THR A 393 8.66 -23.07 -10.12
N LEU A 394 7.34 -22.89 -10.16
CA LEU A 394 6.64 -21.84 -9.42
C LEU A 394 6.83 -21.98 -7.92
N LEU A 395 6.74 -23.20 -7.38
CA LEU A 395 6.98 -23.45 -5.95
C LEU A 395 8.41 -23.07 -5.55
N LEU A 396 9.41 -23.48 -6.32
CA LEU A 396 10.82 -23.17 -6.07
C LEU A 396 11.09 -21.66 -6.13
N LEU A 397 10.47 -20.99 -7.09
CA LEU A 397 10.62 -19.56 -7.33
C LEU A 397 9.91 -18.71 -6.26
N LEU A 398 8.79 -19.18 -5.71
CA LEU A 398 8.19 -18.61 -4.51
C LEU A 398 9.09 -18.81 -3.27
N GLY A 399 9.67 -20.00 -3.09
CA GLY A 399 10.60 -20.29 -1.99
C GLY A 399 11.91 -19.50 -2.08
N LEU A 400 12.42 -19.24 -3.28
CA LEU A 400 13.54 -18.31 -3.49
C LEU A 400 13.13 -16.87 -3.20
N GLY A 401 11.92 -16.46 -3.60
CA GLY A 401 11.38 -15.13 -3.34
C GLY A 401 11.34 -14.79 -1.84
N THR A 402 10.93 -15.74 -1.00
CA THR A 402 10.91 -15.54 0.46
C THR A 402 12.31 -15.41 1.06
N LEU A 403 13.31 -16.14 0.53
CA LEU A 403 14.71 -16.01 0.96
C LEU A 403 15.31 -14.64 0.61
N PHE A 404 14.94 -14.07 -0.54
CA PHE A 404 15.37 -12.73 -0.96
C PHE A 404 14.55 -11.59 -0.31
N HIS A 405 13.73 -11.87 0.71
CA HIS A 405 12.83 -10.89 1.36
C HIS A 405 11.86 -10.21 0.38
N ILE A 406 11.53 -10.87 -0.73
CA ILE A 406 10.51 -10.41 -1.66
C ILE A 406 9.17 -10.88 -1.10
N ILE A 407 8.41 -9.97 -0.50
CA ILE A 407 7.06 -10.28 0.01
C ILE A 407 6.13 -10.36 -1.19
N LEU A 408 5.87 -11.57 -1.68
CA LEU A 408 4.88 -11.80 -2.73
C LEU A 408 3.49 -11.80 -2.09
N ALA A 409 2.59 -10.94 -2.59
CA ALA A 409 1.19 -10.92 -2.15
C ALA A 409 0.53 -12.28 -2.39
N ARG A 410 -0.47 -12.65 -1.58
CA ARG A 410 -1.23 -13.91 -1.71
C ARG A 410 -1.76 -14.14 -3.13
N ASP A 411 -2.09 -13.05 -3.83
CA ASP A 411 -2.66 -13.07 -5.18
C ASP A 411 -1.65 -13.46 -6.27
N THR A 412 -0.35 -13.43 -5.96
CA THR A 412 0.75 -13.76 -6.88
C THR A 412 0.64 -15.17 -7.46
N ILE A 413 0.16 -16.14 -6.69
CA ILE A 413 0.04 -17.53 -7.14
C ILE A 413 -0.91 -17.62 -8.34
N PHE A 414 -2.06 -16.96 -8.27
CA PHE A 414 -3.03 -16.94 -9.37
C PHE A 414 -2.45 -16.25 -10.60
N VAL A 415 -1.74 -15.13 -10.40
CA VAL A 415 -1.09 -14.40 -11.49
C VAL A 415 -0.04 -15.25 -12.21
N LEU A 416 0.77 -16.00 -11.45
CA LEU A 416 1.80 -16.90 -11.98
C LEU A 416 1.22 -18.12 -12.71
N LEU A 417 0.14 -18.71 -12.18
CA LEU A 417 -0.59 -19.80 -12.86
C LEU A 417 -1.14 -19.34 -14.20
N ILE A 418 -1.70 -18.14 -14.23
CA ILE A 418 -2.21 -17.57 -15.46
C ILE A 418 -1.06 -17.28 -16.44
N MET A 419 0.09 -16.75 -15.98
CA MET A 419 1.28 -16.58 -16.81
C MET A 419 1.84 -17.91 -17.36
N SER A 420 1.69 -19.02 -16.62
CA SER A 420 2.04 -20.35 -17.12
C SER A 420 1.24 -20.74 -18.37
N THR A 421 0.01 -20.24 -18.54
CA THR A 421 -0.79 -20.51 -19.75
C THR A 421 -0.18 -19.89 -21.01
N LEU A 422 0.55 -18.77 -20.89
CA LEU A 422 1.34 -18.21 -21.99
C LEU A 422 2.47 -19.17 -22.39
N SER A 423 3.17 -19.74 -21.40
CA SER A 423 4.23 -20.72 -21.67
C SER A 423 3.68 -21.94 -22.41
N GLU A 424 2.48 -22.41 -22.04
CA GLU A 424 1.82 -23.49 -22.77
C GLU A 424 1.51 -23.09 -24.23
N SER A 425 0.95 -21.91 -24.43
CA SER A 425 0.66 -21.37 -25.77
C SER A 425 1.92 -21.26 -26.63
N PHE A 426 3.03 -20.77 -26.06
CA PHE A 426 4.34 -20.74 -26.71
C PHE A 426 4.83 -22.12 -27.12
N LEU A 427 4.71 -23.12 -26.24
CA LEU A 427 5.15 -24.48 -26.53
C LEU A 427 4.30 -25.15 -27.62
N ASN A 428 3.01 -24.78 -27.73
CA ASN A 428 2.12 -25.27 -28.78
C ASN A 428 2.48 -24.65 -30.13
N VAL A 429 2.61 -23.32 -30.22
CA VAL A 429 3.05 -22.63 -31.45
C VAL A 429 4.42 -23.10 -31.92
N LYS A 430 5.36 -23.32 -30.98
CA LYS A 430 6.66 -23.92 -31.32
C LYS A 430 6.53 -25.29 -32.00
N THR A 431 5.52 -26.07 -31.61
CA THR A 431 5.29 -27.41 -32.17
C THR A 431 4.63 -27.34 -33.54
N GLU A 432 3.75 -26.37 -33.76
CA GLU A 432 2.99 -26.21 -35.02
C GLU A 432 3.77 -25.43 -36.08
N GLU A 433 4.36 -24.29 -35.72
CA GLU A 433 4.94 -23.31 -36.66
C GLU A 433 6.47 -23.18 -36.56
N GLY A 434 7.09 -23.86 -35.59
CA GLY A 434 8.54 -23.85 -35.38
C GLY A 434 9.05 -22.81 -34.38
N LEU A 435 10.35 -22.89 -34.07
CA LEU A 435 10.98 -22.14 -32.98
C LEU A 435 11.11 -20.64 -33.28
N TYR A 436 11.38 -20.27 -34.53
CA TYR A 436 11.51 -18.88 -34.95
C TYR A 436 10.19 -18.12 -34.78
N SER A 437 9.10 -18.67 -35.33
CA SER A 437 7.75 -18.10 -35.23
C SER A 437 7.28 -17.99 -33.77
N ALA A 438 7.59 -19.00 -32.95
CA ALA A 438 7.22 -18.99 -31.54
C ALA A 438 7.96 -17.92 -30.70
N ILE A 439 9.25 -17.69 -30.98
CA ILE A 439 10.02 -16.63 -30.30
C ILE A 439 9.53 -15.26 -30.75
N LEU A 440 9.30 -15.07 -32.05
CA LEU A 440 8.80 -13.81 -32.59
C LEU A 440 7.41 -13.47 -32.01
N GLY A 441 6.46 -14.41 -32.06
CA GLY A 441 5.11 -14.20 -31.52
C GLY A 441 5.07 -13.98 -30.00
N THR A 442 5.93 -14.67 -29.25
CA THR A 442 6.09 -14.41 -27.80
C THR A 442 6.68 -13.03 -27.54
N GLY A 443 7.71 -12.65 -28.30
CA GLY A 443 8.34 -11.33 -28.20
C GLY A 443 7.36 -10.21 -28.48
N GLU A 444 6.56 -10.34 -29.54
CA GLU A 444 5.50 -9.40 -29.89
C GLU A 444 4.39 -9.34 -28.83
N THR A 445 4.01 -10.48 -28.24
CA THR A 445 3.02 -10.54 -27.16
C THR A 445 3.53 -9.84 -25.90
N ILE A 446 4.79 -10.07 -25.52
CA ILE A 446 5.43 -9.41 -24.38
C ILE A 446 5.58 -7.91 -24.63
N LEU A 447 6.01 -7.52 -25.84
CA LEU A 447 6.15 -6.11 -26.22
C LEU A 447 4.81 -5.38 -26.13
N ALA A 448 3.74 -5.96 -26.70
CA ALA A 448 2.39 -5.39 -26.64
C ALA A 448 1.90 -5.26 -25.19
N ALA A 449 2.15 -6.26 -24.35
CA ALA A 449 1.80 -6.22 -22.93
C ALA A 449 2.59 -5.12 -22.18
N LEU A 450 3.90 -4.99 -22.42
CA LEU A 450 4.74 -3.95 -21.82
C LEU A 450 4.32 -2.54 -22.25
N LEU A 451 3.98 -2.34 -23.52
CA LEU A 451 3.44 -1.07 -24.01
C LEU A 451 2.13 -0.72 -23.32
N CYS A 452 1.23 -1.69 -23.15
CA CYS A 452 -0.01 -1.48 -22.39
C CYS A 452 0.29 -1.07 -20.95
N VAL A 453 1.20 -1.79 -20.27
CA VAL A 453 1.60 -1.46 -18.90
C VAL A 453 2.16 -0.04 -18.81
N PHE A 454 3.01 0.37 -19.76
CA PHE A 454 3.59 1.71 -19.76
C PHE A 454 2.53 2.81 -19.89
N ILE A 455 1.54 2.61 -20.77
CA ILE A 455 0.42 3.55 -20.93
C ILE A 455 -0.47 3.57 -19.68
N VAL A 456 -0.79 2.40 -19.12
CA VAL A 456 -1.67 2.23 -17.97
C VAL A 456 -1.03 2.71 -16.67
N GLN A 457 0.29 2.62 -16.54
CA GLN A 457 1.02 3.09 -15.37
C GLN A 457 1.14 4.61 -15.30
N TRP A 458 0.72 5.35 -16.34
CA TRP A 458 0.76 6.80 -16.30
C TRP A 458 -0.17 7.32 -15.18
N PRO A 459 0.34 8.00 -14.12
CA PRO A 459 -0.50 8.33 -12.97
C PRO A 459 -1.67 9.27 -13.29
N TRP A 460 -1.52 10.07 -14.35
CA TRP A 460 -2.59 10.90 -14.88
C TRP A 460 -3.77 10.06 -15.35
N LEU A 461 -3.51 8.99 -16.10
CA LEU A 461 -4.54 8.10 -16.64
C LEU A 461 -5.26 7.35 -15.52
N GLN A 462 -4.53 6.85 -14.52
CA GLN A 462 -5.11 6.15 -13.36
C GLN A 462 -6.01 7.08 -12.53
N SER A 463 -5.52 8.29 -12.24
CA SER A 463 -6.29 9.29 -11.49
C SER A 463 -7.55 9.68 -12.26
N PHE A 464 -7.43 9.83 -13.59
CA PHE A 464 -8.56 10.18 -14.45
C PHE A 464 -9.59 9.07 -14.55
N ALA A 465 -9.16 7.81 -14.68
CA ALA A 465 -10.05 6.65 -14.68
C ALA A 465 -10.82 6.51 -13.36
N LEU A 466 -10.20 6.78 -12.21
CA LEU A 466 -10.88 6.79 -10.91
C LEU A 466 -11.89 7.94 -10.77
N ALA A 467 -11.56 9.13 -11.28
CA ALA A 467 -12.46 10.28 -11.19
C ALA A 467 -13.65 10.22 -12.16
N TYR A 468 -13.46 9.57 -13.31
CA TYR A 468 -14.44 9.44 -14.38
C TYR A 468 -14.54 7.99 -14.88
N PRO A 469 -15.03 7.06 -14.04
CA PRO A 469 -15.04 5.65 -14.41
C PRO A 469 -16.10 5.36 -15.51
N GLU A 470 -17.03 6.29 -15.73
CA GLU A 470 -17.96 6.33 -16.87
C GLU A 470 -17.26 6.23 -18.23
N LEU A 471 -15.97 6.59 -18.31
CA LEU A 471 -15.18 6.53 -19.54
C LEU A 471 -15.04 5.11 -20.10
N ILE A 472 -15.28 4.08 -19.30
CA ILE A 472 -15.32 2.69 -19.78
C ILE A 472 -16.42 2.48 -20.83
N LEU A 473 -17.55 3.19 -20.73
CA LEU A 473 -18.58 3.13 -21.76
C LEU A 473 -18.07 3.66 -23.11
N PHE A 474 -17.13 4.61 -23.07
CA PHE A 474 -16.49 5.12 -24.28
C PHE A 474 -15.56 4.09 -24.93
N THR A 475 -14.91 3.20 -24.16
CA THR A 475 -14.05 2.16 -24.77
C THR A 475 -14.87 1.19 -25.62
N ILE A 476 -16.12 0.89 -25.22
CA ILE A 476 -17.04 0.07 -26.04
C ILE A 476 -17.34 0.74 -27.38
N ALA A 477 -17.60 2.05 -27.36
CA ALA A 477 -17.83 2.81 -28.59
C ALA A 477 -16.58 2.88 -29.48
N ALA A 478 -15.41 3.08 -28.87
CA ALA A 478 -14.13 3.07 -29.57
C ALA A 478 -13.85 1.71 -30.21
N ASP A 479 -14.04 0.61 -29.48
CA ASP A 479 -13.90 -0.76 -29.98
C ASP A 479 -14.89 -1.06 -31.12
N ALA A 480 -16.12 -0.57 -31.04
CA ALA A 480 -17.11 -0.71 -32.10
C ALA A 480 -16.70 0.04 -33.38
N ILE A 481 -16.10 1.23 -33.26
CA ILE A 481 -15.53 1.97 -34.39
C ILE A 481 -14.34 1.21 -34.96
N LEU A 482 -13.47 0.71 -34.09
CA LEU A 482 -12.27 -0.03 -34.47
C LEU A 482 -12.61 -1.33 -35.22
N GLY A 483 -13.67 -2.03 -34.78
CA GLY A 483 -14.16 -3.25 -35.44
C GLY A 483 -14.73 -3.00 -36.84
N ARG A 484 -15.14 -1.77 -37.17
CA ARG A 484 -15.55 -1.38 -38.52
C ARG A 484 -14.39 -0.96 -39.40
N TRP A 485 -13.16 -0.95 -38.89
CA TRP A 485 -12.02 -0.45 -39.62
C TRP A 485 -11.46 -1.50 -40.58
N THR A 486 -11.72 -1.28 -41.87
CA THR A 486 -11.31 -2.13 -43.00
C THR A 486 -10.00 -1.67 -43.67
N GLY A 487 -9.21 -0.82 -43.01
CA GLY A 487 -7.91 -0.36 -43.52
C GLY A 487 -6.87 -1.48 -43.55
N LEU A 488 -5.91 -1.37 -44.48
CA LEU A 488 -4.68 -2.19 -44.49
C LEU A 488 -3.88 -1.94 -43.21
N ARG A 489 -3.28 -3.00 -42.64
CA ARG A 489 -2.45 -2.87 -41.42
C ARG A 489 -1.22 -2.01 -41.71
N LEU A 490 -0.74 -1.20 -40.76
CA LEU A 490 0.49 -0.39 -40.95
C LEU A 490 1.69 -1.25 -41.37
N VAL A 491 1.82 -2.45 -40.80
CA VAL A 491 2.87 -3.41 -41.19
C VAL A 491 2.71 -3.89 -42.64
N GLU A 492 1.48 -4.02 -43.14
CA GLU A 492 1.22 -4.33 -44.55
C GLU A 492 1.57 -3.14 -45.45
N TYR A 493 1.32 -1.91 -45.02
CA TYR A 493 1.74 -0.71 -45.74
C TYR A 493 3.26 -0.67 -45.92
N PHE A 494 4.02 -0.99 -44.87
CA PHE A 494 5.48 -1.09 -44.95
C PHE A 494 5.95 -2.24 -45.85
N ARG A 495 5.29 -3.40 -45.80
CA ARG A 495 5.64 -4.58 -46.62
C ARG A 495 5.29 -4.41 -48.10
N PHE A 496 4.15 -3.78 -48.42
CA PHE A 496 3.71 -3.54 -49.81
C PHE A 496 4.30 -2.28 -50.43
N ARG A 497 5.06 -1.47 -49.67
CA ARG A 497 5.77 -0.30 -50.21
C ARG A 497 6.71 -0.67 -51.36
N GLU A 498 7.31 -1.86 -51.33
CA GLU A 498 8.17 -2.37 -52.42
C GLU A 498 7.38 -2.79 -53.66
N VAL A 499 6.16 -3.29 -53.49
CA VAL A 499 5.27 -3.71 -54.60
C VAL A 499 4.65 -2.49 -55.27
N PHE A 500 4.21 -1.48 -54.50
CA PHE A 500 3.73 -0.22 -55.07
C PHE A 500 4.82 0.56 -55.81
N LYS A 501 6.09 0.39 -55.44
CA LYS A 501 7.22 1.00 -56.14
C LYS A 501 7.44 0.38 -57.53
N HIS A 502 7.20 -0.92 -57.71
CA HIS A 502 7.33 -1.60 -59.01
C HIS A 502 6.11 -1.39 -59.92
N LEU A 503 4.92 -1.13 -59.35
CA LEU A 503 3.70 -0.80 -60.13
C LEU A 503 3.68 0.64 -60.67
N GLN A 504 4.65 1.49 -60.30
CA GLN A 504 4.83 2.83 -60.86
C GLN A 504 5.94 2.91 -61.93
N GLU A 505 6.67 1.81 -62.18
CA GLU A 505 7.75 1.74 -63.17
C GLU A 505 7.37 0.95 -64.45
N GLU A 506 6.13 0.44 -64.55
CA GLU A 506 5.45 0.05 -65.79
C GLU A 506 4.39 1.10 -66.16
#